data_AF-A0AAU0NX74-F1
#
_entry.id   AF-A0AAU0NX74-F1
#
_cell.length_a   1.000
_cell.length_b   1.000
_cell.length_c   1.000
_cell.angle_alpha   90.00
_cell.angle_beta   90.00
_cell.angle_gamma   90.00
#
_symmetry.space_group_name_H-M   'P 1'
#
loop_
_entity.id
_entity.type
_entity.pdbx_description
1 polymer ?
#
loop_
_entity_poly.entity_id
_entity_poly.type
_entity_poly.pdbx_seq_one_letter_code
_entity_poly.pdbx_strand_id
1 'polypeptide(L)'
;MNKKKKIIGSIVILVIFTIFLITGYVLSRPSKDLNAKEVFNDAAVVESKDNKDMTIYINGEVKKPGVYKLKSGSRVQDLVNSAGGFNETADKAKLNLAKKLKDEDYIYVDKQNDKNLPASSGSNANSNPASDGKVNINTATKEQLKTVSGIGDVTAQKIIDYREKNGSFNSIEDLKKVGRIGDKTLEKIKDKIEVR
;
A
#
# COMPACT_ATOMS: atom_id res chain seq x y z
N MET A 1 28.13 72.80 -55.64
CA MET A 1 27.21 71.63 -55.53
C MET A 1 25.78 72.11 -55.34
N ASN A 2 24.88 71.77 -56.27
CA ASN A 2 23.50 72.28 -56.32
C ASN A 2 22.74 71.91 -55.04
N LYS A 3 22.00 72.85 -54.43
CA LYS A 3 21.25 72.65 -53.18
C LYS A 3 20.39 71.37 -53.22
N LYS A 4 19.81 71.04 -54.38
CA LYS A 4 19.06 69.79 -54.63
C LYS A 4 19.90 68.51 -54.45
N LYS A 5 21.15 68.49 -54.92
CA LYS A 5 22.06 67.33 -54.77
C LYS A 5 22.48 67.11 -53.31
N LYS A 6 22.60 68.17 -52.51
CA LYS A 6 22.86 68.09 -51.05
C LYS A 6 21.66 67.49 -50.29
N ILE A 7 20.44 67.88 -50.66
CA ILE A 7 19.21 67.36 -50.05
C ILE A 7 19.05 65.86 -50.34
N ILE A 8 19.25 65.46 -51.60
CA ILE A 8 19.15 64.04 -52.00
C ILE A 8 20.20 63.18 -51.29
N GLY A 9 21.45 63.65 -51.19
CA GLY A 9 22.49 62.94 -50.45
C GLY A 9 22.16 62.74 -48.96
N SER A 10 21.58 63.76 -48.32
CA SER A 10 21.18 63.68 -46.91
C SER A 10 20.05 62.66 -46.67
N ILE A 11 19.10 62.54 -47.60
CA ILE A 11 18.01 61.56 -47.50
C ILE A 11 18.55 60.13 -47.62
N VAL A 12 19.47 59.89 -48.57
CA VAL A 12 20.08 58.56 -48.75
C VAL A 12 20.85 58.13 -47.51
N ILE A 13 21.61 59.05 -46.90
CA ILE A 13 22.36 58.78 -45.66
C ILE A 13 21.41 58.45 -44.49
N LEU A 14 20.28 59.16 -44.37
CA LEU A 14 19.30 58.92 -43.32
C LEU A 14 18.61 57.55 -43.49
N VAL A 15 18.33 57.14 -44.72
CA VAL A 15 17.78 55.80 -45.01
C VAL A 15 18.79 54.70 -44.68
N ILE A 16 20.06 54.86 -45.04
CA ILE A 16 21.10 53.88 -44.69
C ILE A 16 21.30 53.80 -43.17
N PHE A 17 21.28 54.94 -42.47
CA PHE A 17 21.42 54.99 -41.02
C PHE A 17 20.24 54.31 -40.30
N THR A 18 19.02 54.51 -40.77
CA THR A 18 17.83 53.85 -40.20
C THR A 18 17.85 52.33 -40.43
N ILE A 19 18.28 51.87 -41.60
CA ILE A 19 18.48 50.43 -41.88
C ILE A 19 19.58 49.84 -40.97
N PHE A 20 20.67 50.58 -40.75
CA PHE A 20 21.75 50.15 -39.86
C PHE A 20 21.26 50.06 -38.40
N LEU A 21 20.45 51.02 -37.93
CA LEU A 21 19.83 50.97 -36.60
C LEU A 21 18.87 49.79 -36.44
N ILE A 22 18.05 49.50 -37.45
CA ILE A 22 17.11 48.36 -37.41
C ILE A 22 17.87 47.04 -37.43
N THR A 23 18.85 46.90 -38.33
CA THR A 23 19.68 45.69 -38.42
C THR A 23 20.47 45.49 -37.13
N GLY A 24 21.09 46.54 -36.59
CA GLY A 24 21.77 46.51 -35.30
C GLY A 24 20.84 46.15 -34.16
N TYR A 25 19.61 46.68 -34.12
CA TYR A 25 18.61 46.33 -33.12
C TYR A 25 18.14 44.87 -33.22
N VAL A 26 18.02 44.33 -34.44
CA VAL A 26 17.66 42.91 -34.66
C VAL A 26 18.81 41.98 -34.28
N LEU A 27 20.07 42.35 -34.58
CA LEU A 27 21.27 41.57 -34.24
C LEU A 27 21.67 41.70 -32.76
N SER A 28 21.36 42.83 -32.10
CA SER A 28 21.59 43.06 -30.67
C SER A 28 20.48 42.51 -29.78
N ARG A 29 19.50 41.79 -30.33
CA ARG A 29 18.65 40.94 -29.48
C ARG A 29 19.55 39.89 -28.83
N PRO A 30 19.69 39.85 -27.50
CA PRO A 30 20.37 38.74 -26.86
C PRO A 30 19.58 37.49 -27.23
N SER A 31 20.21 36.59 -27.98
CA SER A 31 19.71 35.24 -28.17
C SER A 31 19.49 34.63 -26.79
N LYS A 32 18.23 34.47 -26.38
CA LYS A 32 17.85 33.59 -25.27
C LYS A 32 18.02 32.14 -25.74
N ASP A 33 19.24 31.78 -26.11
CA ASP A 33 19.67 30.42 -26.33
C ASP A 33 20.92 30.22 -25.46
N LEU A 34 20.65 30.13 -24.17
CA LEU A 34 21.53 29.47 -23.21
C LEU A 34 20.75 28.30 -22.62
N ASN A 35 20.58 27.27 -23.46
CA ASN A 35 20.53 25.91 -22.96
C ASN A 35 21.95 25.55 -22.47
N ALA A 36 22.29 26.05 -21.28
CA ALA A 36 23.45 25.61 -20.51
C ALA A 36 23.04 24.40 -19.65
N LYS A 37 22.53 23.35 -20.30
CA LYS A 37 22.22 22.05 -19.67
C LYS A 37 22.50 20.88 -20.62
N GLU A 38 23.59 20.98 -21.37
CA GLU A 38 24.14 19.91 -22.22
C GLU A 38 25.55 19.55 -21.73
N VAL A 39 25.71 19.12 -20.47
CA VAL A 39 26.96 18.48 -19.97
C VAL A 39 26.69 17.26 -19.06
N PHE A 40 25.43 16.95 -18.75
CA PHE A 40 25.07 15.66 -18.12
C PHE A 40 23.86 15.08 -18.83
N ASN A 41 24.06 14.62 -20.05
CA ASN A 41 23.11 13.72 -20.71
C ASN A 41 23.81 12.40 -21.01
N ASP A 42 24.25 11.75 -19.93
CA ASP A 42 24.54 10.32 -19.90
C ASP A 42 23.48 9.65 -19.01
N ALA A 43 22.24 9.76 -19.47
CA ALA A 43 21.15 8.88 -19.12
C ALA A 43 20.08 9.14 -20.17
N ALA A 44 20.08 8.32 -21.23
CA ALA A 44 18.85 8.02 -21.93
C ALA A 44 17.84 7.51 -20.89
N VAL A 45 17.09 8.44 -20.27
CA VAL A 45 15.84 8.10 -19.62
C VAL A 45 14.93 7.73 -20.77
N VAL A 46 14.87 6.44 -21.02
CA VAL A 46 13.79 5.79 -21.73
C VAL A 46 12.53 6.15 -20.94
N GLU A 47 11.89 7.28 -21.26
CA GLU A 47 10.47 7.48 -20.98
C GLU A 47 9.66 6.59 -21.93
N SER A 48 9.87 5.29 -21.84
CA SER A 48 8.76 4.36 -22.04
C SER A 48 7.91 4.52 -20.79
N LYS A 49 7.04 5.52 -20.76
CA LYS A 49 5.77 5.37 -20.07
C LYS A 49 5.15 4.15 -20.72
N ASP A 50 5.40 3.00 -20.12
CA ASP A 50 4.65 1.78 -20.37
C ASP A 50 3.24 2.11 -19.89
N ASN A 51 2.49 2.77 -20.78
CA ASN A 51 1.16 3.34 -20.57
C ASN A 51 0.14 2.20 -20.66
N LYS A 52 0.52 1.08 -20.06
CA LYS A 52 -0.25 -0.13 -20.04
C LYS A 52 -1.23 0.00 -18.89
N ASP A 53 -2.51 -0.15 -19.23
CA ASP A 53 -3.53 -0.30 -18.23
C ASP A 53 -3.32 -1.63 -17.50
N MET A 54 -3.51 -1.59 -16.20
CA MET A 54 -3.45 -2.73 -15.29
C MET A 54 -4.86 -2.99 -14.78
N THR A 55 -5.19 -4.26 -14.57
CA THR A 55 -6.46 -4.71 -14.03
C THR A 55 -6.24 -5.22 -12.60
N ILE A 56 -6.85 -4.54 -11.62
CA ILE A 56 -6.68 -4.83 -10.18
C ILE A 56 -8.04 -5.12 -9.57
N TYR A 57 -8.14 -6.12 -8.70
CA TYR A 57 -9.35 -6.42 -7.95
C TYR A 57 -9.26 -5.83 -6.53
N ILE A 58 -10.29 -5.08 -6.11
CA ILE A 58 -10.43 -4.58 -4.73
C ILE A 58 -11.72 -5.09 -4.08
N ASN A 59 -11.61 -5.54 -2.83
CA ASN A 59 -12.74 -6.03 -2.03
C ASN A 59 -12.64 -5.57 -0.55
N GLY A 60 -13.69 -5.80 0.24
CA GLY A 60 -13.77 -5.43 1.66
C GLY A 60 -14.46 -4.08 1.89
N GLU A 61 -13.96 -3.29 2.85
CA GLU A 61 -14.58 -2.04 3.31
C GLU A 61 -14.32 -0.83 2.39
N VAL A 62 -14.74 -0.96 1.14
CA VAL A 62 -14.79 0.12 0.14
C VAL A 62 -16.22 0.28 -0.38
N LYS A 63 -16.55 1.47 -0.88
CA LYS A 63 -17.93 1.75 -1.32
C LYS A 63 -18.37 0.90 -2.51
N LYS A 64 -17.45 0.61 -3.42
CA LYS A 64 -17.71 -0.18 -4.64
C LYS A 64 -16.61 -1.23 -4.81
N PRO A 65 -16.75 -2.41 -4.19
CA PRO A 65 -15.89 -3.56 -4.48
C PRO A 65 -15.99 -3.95 -5.95
N GLY A 66 -14.88 -4.41 -6.54
CA GLY A 66 -14.86 -4.82 -7.95
C GLY A 66 -13.50 -4.69 -8.60
N VAL A 67 -13.48 -4.97 -9.90
CA VAL A 67 -12.28 -4.93 -10.73
C VAL A 67 -12.16 -3.57 -11.41
N TYR A 68 -10.97 -2.97 -11.33
CA TYR A 68 -10.67 -1.64 -11.84
C TYR A 68 -9.50 -1.66 -12.82
N LYS A 69 -9.61 -0.85 -13.88
CA LYS A 69 -8.51 -0.54 -14.78
C LYS A 69 -7.81 0.74 -14.34
N LEU A 70 -6.52 0.66 -14.08
CA LEU A 70 -5.67 1.77 -13.64
C LEU A 70 -4.43 1.86 -14.50
N LYS A 71 -3.83 3.04 -14.59
CA LYS A 71 -2.57 3.20 -15.33
C LYS A 71 -1.41 2.58 -14.56
N SER A 72 -0.42 2.08 -15.28
CA SER A 72 0.85 1.66 -14.69
C SER A 72 1.45 2.78 -13.81
N GLY A 73 1.91 2.40 -12.62
CA GLY A 73 2.43 3.32 -11.62
C GLY A 73 1.41 3.90 -10.64
N SER A 74 0.11 3.62 -10.83
CA SER A 74 -0.92 3.93 -9.82
C SER A 74 -0.61 3.28 -8.47
N ARG A 75 -1.04 3.94 -7.40
CA ARG A 75 -0.89 3.46 -6.03
C ARG A 75 -2.21 2.94 -5.48
N VAL A 76 -2.14 2.24 -4.35
CA VAL A 76 -3.32 1.73 -3.63
C VAL A 76 -4.34 2.85 -3.34
N GLN A 77 -3.88 4.07 -3.03
CA GLN A 77 -4.77 5.22 -2.86
C GLN A 77 -5.64 5.50 -4.10
N ASP A 78 -5.08 5.41 -5.30
CA ASP A 78 -5.78 5.69 -6.56
C ASP A 78 -6.88 4.65 -6.82
N LEU A 79 -6.61 3.38 -6.48
CA LEU A 79 -7.58 2.29 -6.53
C LEU A 79 -8.73 2.51 -5.56
N VAL A 80 -8.43 2.87 -4.31
CA VAL A 80 -9.47 3.15 -3.30
C VAL A 80 -10.34 4.32 -3.75
N ASN A 81 -9.75 5.39 -4.30
CA ASN A 81 -10.51 6.52 -4.84
C ASN A 81 -11.42 6.09 -6.01
N SER A 82 -10.91 5.23 -6.90
CA SER A 82 -11.68 4.65 -8.01
C SER A 82 -12.84 3.77 -7.52
N ALA A 83 -12.65 3.09 -6.39
CA ALA A 83 -13.69 2.34 -5.67
C ALA A 83 -14.70 3.23 -4.91
N GLY A 84 -14.62 4.56 -5.05
CA GLY A 84 -15.51 5.51 -4.36
C GLY A 84 -15.07 5.87 -2.94
N GLY A 85 -13.87 5.45 -2.54
CA GLY A 85 -13.34 5.62 -1.20
C GLY A 85 -13.68 4.47 -0.27
N PHE A 86 -13.22 4.63 0.96
CA PHE A 86 -13.51 3.71 2.06
C PHE A 86 -14.96 3.82 2.55
N ASN A 87 -15.47 2.71 3.11
CA ASN A 87 -16.63 2.76 4.00
C ASN A 87 -16.24 3.37 5.36
N GLU A 88 -17.23 3.74 6.18
CA GLU A 88 -17.00 4.32 7.51
C GLU A 88 -16.29 3.36 8.46
N THR A 89 -16.53 2.06 8.27
CA THR A 89 -15.96 0.98 9.06
C THR A 89 -14.63 0.46 8.54
N ALA A 90 -13.96 1.14 7.60
CA ALA A 90 -12.70 0.65 7.03
C ALA A 90 -11.48 0.88 7.94
N ASP A 91 -10.62 -0.12 8.12
CA ASP A 91 -9.33 0.01 8.80
C ASP A 91 -8.28 0.61 7.85
N LYS A 92 -8.24 1.94 7.79
CA LYS A 92 -7.32 2.68 6.92
C LYS A 92 -5.85 2.51 7.32
N ALA A 93 -5.57 2.17 8.59
CA ALA A 93 -4.20 2.12 9.12
C ALA A 93 -3.43 0.88 8.66
N LYS A 94 -4.14 -0.21 8.34
CA LYS A 94 -3.52 -1.46 7.87
C LYS A 94 -3.11 -1.45 6.40
N LEU A 95 -3.57 -0.48 5.62
CA LEU A 95 -3.34 -0.44 4.19
C LEU A 95 -2.22 0.55 3.84
N ASN A 96 -1.17 0.07 3.16
CA ASN A 96 -0.15 0.96 2.62
C ASN A 96 -0.66 1.66 1.36
N LEU A 97 -1.32 2.82 1.56
CA LEU A 97 -1.86 3.66 0.48
C LEU A 97 -0.81 4.11 -0.54
N ALA A 98 0.45 4.19 -0.10
CA ALA A 98 1.57 4.61 -0.92
C ALA A 98 2.15 3.45 -1.77
N LYS A 99 1.74 2.20 -1.55
CA LYS A 99 2.22 1.05 -2.32
C LYS A 99 1.82 1.21 -3.79
N LYS A 100 2.79 1.05 -4.70
CA LYS A 100 2.52 0.95 -6.14
C LYS A 100 1.82 -0.38 -6.43
N LEU A 101 0.82 -0.30 -7.29
CA LEU A 101 0.09 -1.47 -7.77
C LEU A 101 0.82 -2.10 -8.94
N LYS A 102 0.55 -3.38 -9.16
CA LYS A 102 0.93 -4.17 -10.33
C LYS A 102 -0.32 -4.74 -10.97
N ASP A 103 -0.20 -5.13 -12.24
CA ASP A 103 -1.27 -5.86 -12.92
C ASP A 103 -1.62 -7.13 -12.15
N GLU A 104 -2.90 -7.50 -12.16
CA GLU A 104 -3.45 -8.66 -11.46
C GLU A 104 -3.36 -8.62 -9.93
N ASP A 105 -2.98 -7.47 -9.33
CA ASP A 105 -2.99 -7.32 -7.88
C ASP A 105 -4.40 -7.54 -7.31
N TYR A 106 -4.44 -8.10 -6.09
CA TYR A 106 -5.63 -8.20 -5.26
C TYR A 106 -5.46 -7.38 -3.98
N ILE A 107 -6.37 -6.43 -3.74
CA ILE A 107 -6.37 -5.57 -2.57
C ILE A 107 -7.61 -5.86 -1.73
N TYR A 108 -7.40 -6.19 -0.45
CA TYR A 108 -8.48 -6.35 0.51
C TYR A 108 -8.41 -5.25 1.56
N VAL A 109 -9.54 -4.60 1.83
CA VAL A 109 -9.67 -3.57 2.85
C VAL A 109 -10.38 -4.17 4.06
N ASP A 110 -9.64 -4.31 5.15
CA ASP A 110 -10.18 -4.81 6.42
C ASP A 110 -11.21 -3.86 7.03
N LYS A 111 -12.11 -4.44 7.81
CA LYS A 111 -12.96 -3.68 8.74
C LYS A 111 -12.17 -3.25 9.97
N GLN A 112 -12.35 -1.98 10.33
CA GLN A 112 -11.91 -1.42 11.59
C GLN A 112 -12.62 -2.19 12.70
N ASN A 113 -11.83 -2.91 13.49
CA ASN A 113 -12.33 -3.50 14.72
C ASN A 113 -12.76 -2.35 15.64
N ASP A 114 -13.93 -2.44 16.27
CA ASP A 114 -14.45 -1.50 17.29
C ASP A 114 -13.60 -1.53 18.58
N LYS A 115 -12.32 -1.23 18.43
CA LYS A 115 -11.33 -1.05 19.49
C LYS A 115 -10.97 0.43 19.47
N ASN A 116 -11.96 1.28 19.75
CA ASN A 116 -11.70 2.66 20.13
C ASN A 116 -11.04 2.64 21.52
N LEU A 117 -9.75 2.30 21.57
CA LEU A 117 -8.85 2.69 22.65
C LEU A 117 -7.67 3.43 22.00
N PRO A 118 -7.29 4.60 22.52
CA PRO A 118 -6.19 5.37 21.98
C PRO A 118 -4.88 4.59 22.16
N ALA A 119 -4.00 4.76 21.18
CA ALA A 119 -2.73 4.07 21.04
C ALA A 119 -1.89 4.04 22.33
N SER A 120 -1.50 2.84 22.78
CA SER A 120 -0.11 2.43 23.02
C SER A 120 -0.06 1.00 23.60
N SER A 121 1.03 0.30 23.29
CA SER A 121 1.46 -0.98 23.87
C SER A 121 0.74 -2.24 23.40
N GLY A 122 1.56 -3.15 22.87
CA GLY A 122 1.14 -4.41 22.27
C GLY A 122 0.32 -5.29 23.19
N SER A 123 -0.68 -5.94 22.61
CA SER A 123 -1.23 -7.21 23.06
C SER A 123 -2.12 -7.74 21.95
N ASN A 124 -1.63 -8.80 21.29
CA ASN A 124 -2.41 -9.67 20.44
C ASN A 124 -3.58 -10.25 21.25
N ALA A 125 -4.73 -9.60 21.21
CA ALA A 125 -5.99 -10.15 21.70
C ALA A 125 -6.85 -10.50 20.49
N ASN A 126 -6.52 -11.65 19.91
CA ASN A 126 -7.30 -12.37 18.91
C ASN A 126 -8.68 -12.66 19.54
N SER A 127 -9.65 -11.78 19.26
CA SER A 127 -11.03 -11.93 19.71
C SER A 127 -11.82 -12.47 18.53
N ASN A 128 -11.98 -13.79 18.47
CA ASN A 128 -13.02 -14.40 17.66
C ASN A 128 -14.35 -14.27 18.43
N PRO A 129 -15.45 -13.80 17.80
CA PRO A 129 -16.71 -13.58 18.48
C PRO A 129 -17.48 -14.90 18.65
N ALA A 130 -18.13 -15.02 19.81
CA ALA A 130 -19.21 -15.95 20.14
C ALA A 130 -18.90 -17.47 20.17
N SER A 131 -18.24 -17.93 21.24
CA SER A 131 -18.62 -19.20 21.90
C SER A 131 -18.06 -19.28 23.32
N ASP A 132 -18.92 -19.09 24.33
CA ASP A 132 -18.82 -19.69 25.68
C ASP A 132 -17.51 -19.52 26.49
N GLY A 133 -16.57 -18.68 26.07
CA GLY A 133 -15.26 -18.50 26.72
C GLY A 133 -14.31 -19.71 26.61
N LYS A 134 -14.64 -20.72 25.79
CA LYS A 134 -13.85 -21.95 25.64
C LYS A 134 -12.86 -21.84 24.48
N VAL A 135 -11.68 -22.45 24.67
CA VAL A 135 -10.61 -22.48 23.68
C VAL A 135 -10.73 -23.72 22.80
N ASN A 136 -10.87 -23.53 21.49
CA ASN A 136 -10.90 -24.63 20.53
C ASN A 136 -9.49 -25.24 20.35
N ILE A 137 -9.32 -26.50 20.75
CA ILE A 137 -8.03 -27.20 20.74
C ILE A 137 -7.49 -27.45 19.31
N ASN A 138 -8.38 -27.64 18.33
CA ASN A 138 -7.99 -27.94 16.95
C ASN A 138 -7.49 -26.72 16.18
N THR A 139 -7.93 -25.52 16.57
CA THR A 139 -7.64 -24.28 15.83
C THR A 139 -6.88 -23.23 16.63
N ALA A 140 -6.84 -23.35 17.97
CA ALA A 140 -6.17 -22.38 18.82
C ALA A 140 -4.66 -22.25 18.52
N THR A 141 -4.16 -21.03 18.63
CA THR A 141 -2.72 -20.75 18.64
C THR A 141 -2.10 -21.14 19.98
N LYS A 142 -0.78 -21.19 20.03
CA LYS A 142 -0.03 -21.50 21.27
C LYS A 142 -0.38 -20.55 22.40
N GLU A 143 -0.54 -19.26 22.08
CA GLU A 143 -0.89 -18.20 23.02
C GLU A 143 -2.31 -18.38 23.55
N GLN A 144 -3.25 -18.76 22.67
CA GLN A 144 -4.63 -19.05 23.06
C GLN A 144 -4.72 -20.29 23.95
N LEU A 145 -3.98 -21.36 23.65
CA LEU A 145 -3.90 -22.56 24.50
C LEU A 145 -3.36 -22.23 25.90
N LYS A 146 -2.38 -21.33 26.00
CA LYS A 146 -1.80 -20.89 27.28
C LYS A 146 -2.76 -20.10 28.17
N THR A 147 -3.86 -19.58 27.63
CA THR A 147 -4.90 -18.91 28.45
C THR A 147 -5.66 -19.90 29.35
N VAL A 148 -5.59 -21.20 29.03
CA VAL A 148 -6.24 -22.26 29.79
C VAL A 148 -5.38 -22.61 31.01
N SER A 149 -5.92 -22.37 32.21
CA SER A 149 -5.25 -22.68 33.47
C SER A 149 -4.86 -24.16 33.56
N GLY A 150 -3.56 -24.45 33.60
CA GLY A 150 -3.02 -25.82 33.56
C GLY A 150 -2.30 -26.18 32.25
N ILE A 151 -2.38 -25.32 31.23
CA ILE A 151 -1.62 -25.44 29.98
C ILE A 151 -0.50 -24.39 29.96
N GLY A 152 0.74 -24.83 30.14
CA GLY A 152 1.94 -24.00 29.96
C GLY A 152 2.54 -24.13 28.56
N ASP A 153 3.59 -23.37 28.26
CA ASP A 153 4.26 -23.33 26.96
C ASP A 153 4.59 -24.70 26.36
N VAL A 154 5.14 -25.60 27.18
CA VAL A 154 5.52 -26.94 26.74
C VAL A 154 4.30 -27.80 26.44
N THR A 155 3.23 -27.68 27.22
CA THR A 155 2.00 -28.46 27.00
C THR A 155 1.27 -27.92 25.77
N ALA A 156 1.17 -26.60 25.62
CA ALA A 156 0.59 -25.96 24.43
C ALA A 156 1.32 -26.38 23.15
N GLN A 157 2.65 -26.41 23.17
CA GLN A 157 3.44 -26.90 22.03
C GLN A 157 3.10 -28.35 21.70
N LYS A 158 3.05 -29.24 22.70
CA LYS A 158 2.74 -30.65 22.47
C LYS A 158 1.34 -30.89 21.90
N ILE A 159 0.36 -30.04 22.23
CA ILE A 159 -0.99 -30.11 21.64
C ILE A 159 -0.92 -29.78 20.15
N ILE A 160 -0.15 -28.75 19.77
CA ILE A 160 0.06 -28.36 18.37
C ILE A 160 0.81 -29.46 17.62
N ASP A 161 1.92 -29.95 18.18
CA ASP A 161 2.72 -31.02 17.57
C ASP A 161 1.87 -32.29 17.39
N TYR A 162 0.99 -32.61 18.34
CA TYR A 162 0.10 -33.76 18.25
C TYR A 162 -0.89 -33.62 17.10
N ARG A 163 -1.57 -32.47 16.96
CA ARG A 163 -2.56 -32.28 15.88
C ARG A 163 -1.92 -32.19 14.49
N GLU A 164 -0.70 -31.66 14.41
CA GLU A 164 0.06 -31.63 13.16
C GLU A 164 0.49 -33.02 12.71
N LYS A 165 0.84 -33.90 13.67
CA LYS A 165 1.32 -35.25 13.37
C LYS A 165 0.22 -36.29 13.21
N ASN A 166 -0.83 -36.21 14.03
CA ASN A 166 -1.87 -37.25 14.15
C ASN A 166 -3.23 -36.79 13.61
N GLY A 167 -3.35 -35.53 13.17
CA GLY A 167 -4.60 -34.91 12.79
C GLY A 167 -5.39 -34.35 13.98
N SER A 168 -6.56 -33.78 13.69
CA SER A 168 -7.43 -33.13 14.68
C SER A 168 -7.85 -34.08 15.80
N PHE A 169 -8.07 -33.51 16.99
CA PHE A 169 -8.74 -34.19 18.10
C PHE A 169 -10.22 -34.37 17.76
N ASN A 170 -10.78 -35.54 18.08
CA ASN A 170 -12.21 -35.83 17.86
C ASN A 170 -13.01 -35.67 19.15
N SER A 171 -12.37 -35.84 20.31
CA SER A 171 -12.98 -35.62 21.62
C SER A 171 -12.00 -34.96 22.60
N ILE A 172 -12.52 -34.43 23.71
CA ILE A 172 -11.70 -33.82 24.76
C ILE A 172 -10.79 -34.88 25.40
N GLU A 173 -11.24 -36.14 25.48
CA GLU A 173 -10.48 -37.26 26.03
C GLU A 173 -9.24 -37.60 25.20
N ASP A 174 -9.24 -37.29 23.90
CA ASP A 174 -8.08 -37.50 23.03
C ASP A 174 -6.87 -36.67 23.47
N LEU A 175 -7.06 -35.58 24.23
CA LEU A 175 -5.96 -34.82 24.81
C LEU A 175 -5.08 -35.64 25.74
N LYS A 176 -5.56 -36.75 26.31
CA LYS A 176 -4.74 -37.66 27.13
C LYS A 176 -3.60 -38.31 26.33
N LYS A 177 -3.72 -38.35 25.00
CA LYS A 177 -2.68 -38.84 24.10
C LYS A 177 -1.51 -37.84 23.98
N VAL A 178 -1.72 -36.59 24.39
CA VAL A 178 -0.68 -35.57 24.47
C VAL A 178 0.10 -35.73 25.77
N GLY A 179 1.41 -35.96 25.67
CA GLY A 179 2.25 -36.12 26.85
C GLY A 179 2.19 -34.88 27.76
N ARG A 180 1.97 -35.09 29.07
CA ARG A 180 1.73 -34.09 30.14
C ARG A 180 0.26 -33.71 30.38
N ILE A 181 -0.69 -34.24 29.62
CA ILE A 181 -2.12 -34.11 29.92
C ILE A 181 -2.61 -35.46 30.46
N GLY A 182 -2.61 -35.61 31.79
CA GLY A 182 -3.22 -36.76 32.46
C GLY A 182 -4.64 -36.44 32.92
N ASP A 183 -5.32 -37.42 33.54
CA ASP A 183 -6.72 -37.28 34.02
C ASP A 183 -6.93 -36.02 34.87
N LYS A 184 -6.03 -35.78 35.83
CA LYS A 184 -6.09 -34.62 36.73
C LYS A 184 -5.94 -33.29 36.02
N THR A 185 -5.16 -33.23 34.94
CA THR A 185 -4.99 -32.01 34.15
C THR A 185 -6.21 -31.79 33.29
N LEU A 186 -6.67 -32.85 32.61
CA LEU A 186 -7.85 -32.80 31.75
C LEU A 186 -9.10 -32.33 32.50
N GLU A 187 -9.31 -32.85 33.70
CA GLU A 187 -10.45 -32.48 34.54
C GLU A 187 -10.48 -30.99 34.91
N LYS A 188 -9.31 -30.35 35.07
CA LYS A 188 -9.20 -28.92 35.37
C LYS A 188 -9.42 -28.02 34.16
N ILE A 189 -9.21 -28.55 32.96
CA ILE A 189 -9.24 -27.76 31.71
C ILE A 189 -10.47 -28.02 30.86
N LYS A 190 -11.17 -29.16 31.03
CA LYS A 190 -12.31 -29.59 30.20
C LYS A 190 -13.42 -28.55 30.04
N ASP A 191 -13.65 -27.73 31.07
CA ASP A 191 -14.70 -26.71 31.06
C ASP A 191 -14.28 -25.42 30.34
N LYS A 192 -12.99 -25.27 30.03
CA LYS A 192 -12.39 -24.09 29.38
C LYS A 192 -11.95 -24.36 27.94
N ILE A 193 -12.18 -25.58 27.46
CA ILE A 193 -11.74 -26.02 26.14
C ILE A 193 -12.87 -26.72 25.41
N GLU A 194 -12.75 -26.79 24.10
CA GLU A 194 -13.71 -27.46 23.24
C GLU A 194 -12.99 -28.09 22.04
N VAL A 195 -13.68 -29.03 21.41
CA VAL A 195 -13.23 -29.71 20.19
C VAL A 195 -14.29 -29.44 19.11
N ARG A 196 -13.87 -28.79 18.02
CA ARG A 196 -14.67 -28.54 16.81
C ARG A 196 -13.81 -28.75 15.57
#